data_AF-A0A5N4AD13-F1
#
_entry.id   AF-A0A5N4AD13-F1
#
_cell.length_a   1.000
_cell.length_b   1.000
_cell.length_c   1.000
_cell.angle_alpha   90.00
_cell.angle_beta   90.00
_cell.angle_gamma   90.00
#
_symmetry.space_group_name_H-M   'P 1'
#
loop_
_entity.id
_entity.type
_entity.pdbx_description
1 polymer ?
#
loop_
_entity_poly.entity_id
_entity_poly.type
_entity_poly.pdbx_seq_one_letter_code
_entity_poly.pdbx_strand_id
1 'polypeptide(L)'
;MIKDNPDTRIPKEKFIRLSNEICGIFPTEQPETYYVPAYRDSRGKPISAHGKLYDRYVNTRVKYQKLELISKSSRKNKDLNPDNVTNNDVNEDEELVQEFMNWLKHNVDPFHKVVDYWRLTSKSRLKAFSNDNIEIYQYYDLYPSLKQPLGYSLLTTDFELPTVSRESQFTV
;
A
#
# COMPACT_ATOMS: atom_id res chain seq x y z
N MET A 1 -15.71 0.92 -15.46
CA MET A 1 -15.45 -0.53 -15.56
C MET A 1 -15.74 -1.33 -14.27
N ILE A 2 -16.51 -0.78 -13.30
CA ILE A 2 -16.97 -1.49 -12.09
C ILE A 2 -18.38 -0.95 -11.76
N LYS A 3 -19.39 -1.21 -12.59
CA LYS A 3 -20.75 -0.73 -12.32
C LYS A 3 -21.75 -1.85 -11.99
N ASP A 4 -21.50 -3.08 -12.45
CA ASP A 4 -22.52 -4.13 -12.35
C ASP A 4 -22.29 -5.16 -11.24
N ASN A 5 -21.04 -5.38 -10.80
CA ASN A 5 -20.73 -6.22 -9.64
C ASN A 5 -19.35 -5.86 -9.05
N PRO A 6 -19.29 -5.24 -7.86
CA PRO A 6 -18.04 -4.75 -7.29
C PRO A 6 -17.09 -5.90 -6.86
N ASP A 7 -17.61 -7.12 -6.68
CA ASP A 7 -16.79 -8.30 -6.37
C ASP A 7 -16.21 -9.00 -7.62
N THR A 8 -16.68 -8.65 -8.84
CA THR A 8 -16.17 -9.30 -10.06
C THR A 8 -14.70 -8.98 -10.29
N ARG A 9 -13.88 -10.03 -10.32
CA ARG A 9 -12.46 -9.91 -10.65
C ARG A 9 -12.29 -9.71 -12.15
N ILE A 10 -11.36 -8.83 -12.52
CA ILE A 10 -10.97 -8.65 -13.92
C ILE A 10 -10.07 -9.84 -14.31
N PRO A 11 -10.43 -10.61 -15.35
CA PRO A 11 -9.62 -11.74 -15.82
C PRO A 11 -8.33 -11.25 -16.50
N LYS A 12 -7.28 -12.08 -16.49
CA LYS A 12 -5.97 -11.75 -17.06
C LYS A 12 -6.05 -11.38 -18.55
N GLU A 13 -6.92 -12.05 -19.28
CA GLU A 13 -7.13 -11.84 -20.72
C GLU A 13 -7.62 -10.42 -21.00
N LYS A 14 -8.40 -9.85 -20.09
CA LYS A 14 -8.90 -8.48 -20.22
C LYS A 14 -7.79 -7.46 -20.01
N PHE A 15 -6.86 -7.70 -19.09
CA PHE A 15 -5.68 -6.85 -18.95
C PHE A 15 -4.81 -6.88 -20.20
N ILE A 16 -4.51 -8.07 -20.73
CA ILE A 16 -3.74 -8.23 -21.98
C ILE A 16 -4.41 -7.46 -23.12
N ARG A 17 -5.72 -7.62 -23.30
CA ARG A 17 -6.47 -6.94 -24.35
C ARG A 17 -6.37 -5.42 -24.22
N LEU A 18 -6.60 -4.89 -23.01
CA LEU A 18 -6.53 -3.44 -22.76
C LEU A 18 -5.12 -2.89 -23.00
N SER A 19 -4.06 -3.60 -22.59
CA SER A 19 -2.69 -3.19 -22.86
C SER A 19 -2.41 -3.03 -24.36
N ASN A 20 -2.89 -3.99 -25.17
CA ASN A 20 -2.74 -3.94 -26.63
C ASN A 20 -3.58 -2.83 -27.26
N GLU A 21 -4.82 -2.62 -26.80
CA GLU A 21 -5.67 -1.52 -27.26
C GLU A 21 -5.03 -0.15 -26.97
N ILE A 22 -4.44 0.04 -25.78
CA ILE A 22 -3.73 1.27 -25.42
C ILE A 22 -2.56 1.52 -26.38
N CYS A 23 -1.74 0.50 -26.65
CA CYS A 23 -0.60 0.64 -27.57
C CYS A 23 -1.04 0.83 -29.03
N GLY A 24 -2.24 0.35 -29.39
CA GLY A 24 -2.86 0.65 -30.68
C GLY A 24 -3.21 2.14 -30.85
N ILE A 25 -3.54 2.84 -29.77
CA ILE A 25 -3.83 4.28 -29.75
C ILE A 25 -2.54 5.10 -29.57
N PHE A 26 -1.60 4.58 -28.78
CA PHE A 26 -0.31 5.21 -28.46
C PHE A 26 0.86 4.31 -28.90
N PRO A 27 1.27 4.36 -30.17
CA PRO A 27 2.25 3.41 -30.73
C PRO A 27 3.65 3.49 -30.11
N THR A 28 3.96 4.58 -29.40
CA THR A 28 5.23 4.76 -28.69
C THR A 28 5.28 3.98 -27.37
N GLU A 29 4.13 3.53 -26.87
CA GLU A 29 4.04 2.77 -25.63
C GLU A 29 4.16 1.26 -25.88
N GLN A 30 4.49 0.52 -24.81
CA GLN A 30 4.67 -0.93 -24.87
C GLN A 30 3.64 -1.64 -23.97
N PRO A 31 3.01 -2.74 -24.43
CA PRO A 31 1.99 -3.46 -23.65
C PRO A 31 2.46 -3.88 -22.26
N GLU A 32 3.73 -4.26 -22.13
CA GLU A 32 4.39 -4.66 -20.88
C GLU A 32 4.43 -3.53 -19.85
N THR A 33 4.37 -2.27 -20.28
CA THR A 33 4.26 -1.11 -19.38
C THR A 33 2.94 -1.14 -18.61
N TYR A 34 1.90 -1.71 -19.21
CA TYR A 34 0.54 -1.71 -18.67
C TYR A 34 0.21 -3.01 -17.95
N TYR A 35 0.64 -4.15 -18.49
CA TYR A 35 0.41 -5.44 -17.86
C TYR A 35 1.44 -6.48 -18.28
N VAL A 36 2.09 -7.06 -17.28
CA VAL A 36 2.88 -8.28 -17.39
C VAL A 36 2.19 -9.34 -16.54
N PRO A 37 1.78 -10.49 -17.12
CA PRO A 37 1.20 -11.59 -16.36
C PRO A 37 2.24 -12.22 -15.44
N ALA A 38 1.79 -12.90 -14.38
CA ALA A 38 2.69 -13.61 -13.48
C ALA A 38 3.50 -14.68 -14.23
N TYR A 39 4.80 -14.77 -13.94
CA TYR A 39 5.72 -15.71 -14.58
C TYR A 39 6.81 -16.16 -13.61
N ARG A 40 7.71 -17.04 -14.06
CA ARG A 40 8.90 -17.44 -13.30
C ARG A 40 10.13 -16.89 -14.00
N ASP A 41 11.02 -16.26 -13.24
CA ASP A 41 12.32 -15.83 -13.74
C ASP A 41 13.19 -17.04 -14.11
N SER A 42 14.27 -16.78 -14.83
CA SER A 42 15.39 -17.67 -15.14
C SER A 42 15.89 -18.50 -13.94
N ARG A 43 15.80 -17.97 -12.72
CA ARG A 43 16.17 -18.63 -11.46
C ARG A 43 15.03 -19.42 -10.80
N GLY A 44 13.89 -19.56 -11.48
CA GLY A 44 12.69 -20.22 -10.97
C GLY A 44 11.86 -19.40 -9.97
N LYS A 45 12.31 -18.19 -9.60
CA LYS A 45 11.59 -17.30 -8.67
C LYS A 45 10.25 -16.86 -9.29
N PRO A 46 9.12 -17.02 -8.58
CA PRO A 46 7.84 -16.52 -9.06
C PRO A 46 7.83 -14.98 -9.01
N ILE A 47 7.39 -14.38 -10.10
CA ILE A 47 7.18 -12.94 -10.24
C ILE A 47 5.68 -12.72 -10.41
N SER A 48 5.11 -11.89 -9.53
CA SER A 48 3.70 -11.53 -9.57
C SER A 48 3.37 -10.70 -10.82
N ALA A 49 2.10 -10.73 -11.20
CA ALA A 49 1.62 -9.83 -12.24
C ALA A 49 1.82 -8.37 -11.81
N HIS A 50 2.22 -7.52 -12.75
CA HIS A 50 2.54 -6.12 -12.48
C HIS A 50 2.26 -5.25 -13.70
N GLY A 51 2.36 -3.93 -13.52
CA GLY A 51 2.23 -2.94 -14.59
C GLY A 51 1.12 -1.93 -14.27
N LYS A 52 1.19 -0.75 -14.91
CA LYS A 52 0.37 0.42 -14.54
C LYS A 52 -1.13 0.12 -14.42
N LEU A 53 -1.67 -0.67 -15.34
CA LEU A 53 -3.09 -1.01 -15.38
C LEU A 53 -3.48 -1.96 -14.24
N TYR A 54 -2.63 -2.95 -13.97
CA TYR A 54 -2.83 -3.91 -12.89
C TYR A 54 -2.64 -3.26 -11.52
N ASP A 55 -1.59 -2.47 -11.33
CA ASP A 55 -1.32 -1.74 -10.09
C ASP A 55 -2.48 -0.81 -9.75
N ARG A 56 -3.00 -0.09 -10.77
CA ARG A 56 -4.18 0.77 -10.59
C ARG A 56 -5.41 -0.03 -10.20
N TYR A 57 -5.64 -1.20 -10.80
CA TYR A 57 -6.76 -2.08 -10.44
C TYR A 57 -6.63 -2.57 -8.99
N VAL A 58 -5.47 -3.09 -8.60
CA VAL A 58 -5.21 -3.58 -7.24
C VAL A 58 -5.41 -2.46 -6.23
N ASN A 59 -4.80 -1.30 -6.44
CA ASN A 59 -4.92 -0.14 -5.56
C ASN A 59 -6.37 0.36 -5.44
N THR A 60 -7.10 0.38 -6.55
CA THR A 60 -8.52 0.76 -6.56
C THR A 60 -9.36 -0.24 -5.77
N ARG A 61 -9.07 -1.53 -5.91
CA ARG A 61 -9.79 -2.59 -5.21
C ARG A 61 -9.51 -2.58 -3.71
N VAL A 62 -8.26 -2.38 -3.30
CA VAL A 62 -7.88 -2.19 -1.90
C VAL A 62 -8.59 -0.97 -1.32
N LYS A 63 -8.65 0.15 -2.04
CA LYS A 63 -9.40 1.34 -1.63
C LYS A 63 -10.87 1.03 -1.39
N TYR A 64 -11.53 0.31 -2.29
CA TYR A 64 -12.94 -0.06 -2.14
C TYR A 64 -13.18 -1.08 -1.03
N GLN A 65 -12.25 -1.98 -0.75
CA GLN A 65 -12.31 -2.85 0.42
C GLN A 65 -12.19 -2.07 1.73
N LYS A 66 -11.33 -1.05 1.79
CA LYS A 66 -11.20 -0.16 2.96
C LYS A 66 -12.47 0.66 3.21
N LEU A 67 -13.21 0.97 2.14
CA LEU A 67 -14.52 1.65 2.20
C LEU A 67 -15.69 0.67 2.40
N GLU A 68 -15.42 -0.62 2.64
CA GLU A 68 -16.43 -1.67 2.81
C GLU A 68 -17.39 -1.84 1.62
N LEU A 69 -17.02 -1.35 0.44
CA LEU A 69 -17.80 -1.46 -0.80
C LEU A 69 -17.61 -2.82 -1.51
N ILE A 70 -16.55 -3.55 -1.15
CA ILE A 70 -16.17 -4.86 -1.70
C ILE A 70 -15.77 -5.76 -0.54
N SER A 71 -16.17 -7.03 -0.58
CA SER A 71 -15.78 -7.97 0.46
C SER A 71 -14.28 -8.25 0.43
N LYS A 72 -13.66 -8.34 1.60
CA LYS A 72 -12.37 -9.03 1.74
C LYS A 72 -12.66 -10.51 1.52
N SER A 73 -12.31 -11.02 0.35
CA SER A 73 -12.44 -12.45 0.03
C SER A 73 -11.56 -13.24 1.00
N SER A 74 -12.17 -13.70 2.10
CA SER A 74 -11.58 -14.70 2.99
C SER A 74 -11.41 -15.96 2.14
N ARG A 75 -10.16 -16.27 1.77
CA ARG A 75 -9.86 -17.57 1.17
C ARG A 75 -10.18 -18.57 2.26
N LYS A 76 -11.33 -19.25 2.17
CA LYS A 76 -11.61 -20.44 2.97
C LYS A 76 -10.45 -21.40 2.71
N ASN A 77 -9.60 -21.57 3.73
CA ASN A 77 -8.58 -22.61 3.77
C ASN A 77 -9.28 -23.94 3.50
N LYS A 78 -8.88 -24.60 2.42
CA LYS A 78 -9.18 -26.00 2.17
C LYS A 78 -7.88 -26.76 2.37
N ASP A 79 -7.74 -27.27 3.59
CA ASP A 79 -7.12 -28.53 4.00
C ASP A 79 -5.65 -28.85 3.63
N LEU A 80 -4.84 -28.94 4.70
CA LEU A 80 -3.82 -29.96 5.04
C LEU A 80 -2.45 -29.96 4.32
N ASN A 81 -1.41 -29.49 5.02
CA ASN A 81 -0.27 -30.32 5.48
C ASN A 81 0.57 -29.53 6.52
N PRO A 82 0.86 -30.05 7.73
CA PRO A 82 1.58 -29.30 8.75
C PRO A 82 3.04 -29.74 8.83
N ASP A 83 3.83 -29.51 7.79
CA ASP A 83 5.30 -29.60 7.91
C ASP A 83 5.96 -28.71 6.85
N ASN A 84 6.76 -27.75 7.31
CA ASN A 84 7.49 -26.72 6.56
C ASN A 84 6.70 -25.54 5.97
N VAL A 85 5.93 -24.84 6.81
CA VAL A 85 5.59 -23.44 6.55
C VAL A 85 6.58 -22.55 7.29
N THR A 86 7.62 -22.11 6.57
CA THR A 86 8.34 -20.90 6.96
C THR A 86 7.33 -19.77 6.78
N ASN A 87 6.65 -19.41 7.87
CA ASN A 87 5.69 -18.31 7.92
C ASN A 87 6.43 -17.00 7.65
N ASN A 88 6.53 -16.63 6.39
CA ASN A 88 6.79 -15.28 5.93
C ASN A 88 5.66 -14.85 4.99
N ASP A 89 4.42 -15.02 5.44
CA ASP A 89 3.30 -14.23 4.93
C ASP A 89 3.42 -12.85 5.59
N VAL A 90 4.48 -12.11 5.20
CA VAL A 90 4.62 -10.70 5.55
C VAL A 90 3.46 -10.00 4.86
N ASN A 91 2.57 -9.43 5.66
CA ASN A 91 1.37 -8.76 5.23
C ASN A 91 1.76 -7.74 4.13
N GLU A 92 1.27 -7.88 2.89
CA GLU A 92 1.63 -6.98 1.77
C GLU A 92 1.37 -5.49 2.12
N ASP A 93 0.40 -5.24 3.02
CA ASP A 93 0.13 -3.93 3.60
C ASP A 93 1.27 -3.41 4.49
N GLU A 94 1.96 -4.28 5.23
CA GLU A 94 3.12 -3.92 6.06
C GLU A 94 4.36 -3.62 5.22
N GLU A 95 4.58 -4.36 4.13
CA GLU A 95 5.71 -4.12 3.21
C GLU A 95 5.57 -2.76 2.51
N LEU A 96 4.36 -2.44 2.01
CA LEU A 96 4.07 -1.12 1.41
C LEU A 96 4.19 0.02 2.43
N VAL A 97 3.69 -0.16 3.65
CA VAL A 97 3.86 0.85 4.71
C VAL A 97 5.33 1.06 5.03
N GLN A 98 6.13 0.00 5.05
CA GLN A 98 7.57 0.09 5.27
C GLN A 98 8.28 0.83 4.12
N GLU A 99 7.86 0.62 2.87
CA GLU A 99 8.35 1.37 1.71
C GLU A 99 8.06 2.87 1.85
N PHE A 100 6.83 3.24 2.21
CA PHE A 100 6.46 4.64 2.44
C PHE A 100 7.23 5.25 3.62
N MET A 101 7.43 4.50 4.70
CA MET A 101 8.24 4.94 5.84
C MET A 101 9.70 5.18 5.42
N ASN A 102 10.27 4.28 4.62
CA ASN A 102 11.63 4.44 4.09
C ASN A 102 11.73 5.64 3.15
N TRP A 103 10.72 5.86 2.32
CA TRP A 103 10.67 7.02 1.42
C TRP A 103 10.70 8.33 2.20
N LEU A 104 9.89 8.44 3.27
CA LEU A 104 9.82 9.64 4.13
C LEU A 104 11.14 9.96 4.85
N LYS A 105 12.00 8.97 5.08
CA LYS A 105 13.32 9.18 5.69
C LYS A 105 14.32 9.86 4.74
N HIS A 106 14.12 9.71 3.44
CA HIS A 106 15.10 10.13 2.43
C HIS A 106 14.60 11.24 1.50
N ASN A 107 13.30 11.55 1.52
CA ASN A 107 12.69 12.48 0.57
C ASN A 107 11.83 13.52 1.31
N VAL A 108 12.01 14.78 0.93
CA VAL A 108 11.21 15.93 1.42
C VAL A 108 10.31 16.53 0.34
N ASP A 109 10.50 16.09 -0.91
CA ASP A 109 9.75 16.57 -2.07
C ASP A 109 9.36 15.43 -3.00
N PRO A 110 8.24 15.57 -3.73
CA PRO A 110 7.31 16.70 -3.70
C PRO A 110 6.39 16.66 -2.45
N PHE A 111 6.11 17.82 -1.86
CA PHE A 111 5.39 17.92 -0.58
C PHE A 111 4.02 17.20 -0.53
N HIS A 112 3.26 17.16 -1.63
CA HIS A 112 1.99 16.42 -1.66
C HIS A 112 2.18 14.91 -1.39
N LYS A 113 3.26 14.30 -1.90
CA LYS A 113 3.59 12.90 -1.60
C LYS A 113 4.02 12.70 -0.16
N VAL A 114 4.75 13.66 0.40
CA VAL A 114 5.10 13.65 1.83
C VAL A 114 3.84 13.57 2.66
N VAL A 115 2.86 14.44 2.42
CA VAL A 115 1.57 14.45 3.15
C VAL A 115 0.83 13.11 3.00
N ASP A 116 0.73 12.59 1.77
CA ASP A 116 0.05 11.32 1.51
C ASP A 116 0.70 10.14 2.24
N TYR A 117 2.02 10.01 2.13
CA TYR A 117 2.78 8.95 2.81
C TYR A 117 2.80 9.16 4.32
N TRP A 118 2.83 10.41 4.79
CA TRP A 118 2.75 10.74 6.21
C TRP A 118 1.46 10.23 6.83
N ARG A 119 0.33 10.38 6.13
CA ARG A 119 -0.98 9.85 6.54
C ARG A 119 -1.02 8.32 6.50
N LEU A 120 -0.55 7.71 5.41
CA LEU A 120 -0.57 6.26 5.23
C LEU A 120 0.28 5.52 6.27
N THR A 121 1.38 6.13 6.69
CA THR A 121 2.32 5.56 7.67
C THR A 121 2.00 5.90 9.11
N SER A 122 1.04 6.79 9.39
CA SER A 122 0.83 7.40 10.72
C SER A 122 0.74 6.36 11.84
N LYS A 123 -0.09 5.32 11.68
CA LYS A 123 -0.22 4.23 12.68
C LYS A 123 1.10 3.53 12.98
N SER A 124 1.86 3.15 11.96
CA SER A 124 3.13 2.43 12.11
C SER A 124 4.24 3.35 12.63
N ARG A 125 4.31 4.59 12.13
CA ARG A 125 5.28 5.60 12.57
C ARG A 125 5.08 5.97 14.03
N LEU A 126 3.85 6.21 14.47
CA LEU A 126 3.54 6.54 15.86
C LEU A 126 3.76 5.34 16.80
N LYS A 127 3.46 4.11 16.34
CA LYS A 127 3.80 2.89 17.07
C LYS A 127 5.32 2.73 17.22
N ALA A 128 6.10 2.95 16.16
CA ALA A 128 7.56 2.91 16.21
C ALA A 128 8.11 3.98 17.18
N PHE A 129 7.62 5.22 17.08
CA PHE A 129 7.99 6.30 18.01
C PHE A 129 7.72 5.92 19.48
N SER A 130 6.60 5.26 19.75
CA SER A 130 6.23 4.83 21.11
C SER A 130 7.06 3.65 21.63
N ASN A 131 7.50 2.77 20.74
CA ASN A 131 8.22 1.53 21.09
C ASN A 131 9.75 1.73 21.15
N ASP A 132 10.30 2.59 20.30
CA ASP A 132 11.75 2.69 20.09
C ASP A 132 12.44 3.63 21.09
N ASN A 133 11.68 4.22 22.03
CA ASN A 133 12.15 5.14 23.07
C ASN A 133 13.07 6.24 22.52
N ILE A 134 12.73 6.77 21.35
CA ILE A 134 13.50 7.79 20.65
C ILE A 134 13.15 9.19 21.16
N GLU A 135 14.16 10.04 21.29
CA GLU A 135 13.95 11.44 21.66
C GLU A 135 13.40 12.24 20.48
N ILE A 136 12.73 13.36 20.79
CA ILE A 136 12.06 14.18 19.77
C ILE A 136 13.02 14.68 18.69
N TYR A 137 14.26 15.06 19.04
CA TYR A 137 15.22 15.54 18.05
C TYR A 137 15.62 14.43 17.07
N GLN A 138 15.75 13.19 17.55
CA GLN A 138 16.07 12.02 16.71
C GLN A 138 14.93 11.72 15.73
N TYR A 139 13.69 11.96 16.15
CA TYR A 139 12.53 11.83 15.28
C TYR A 139 12.52 12.88 14.15
N TYR A 140 12.95 14.11 14.44
CA TYR A 140 13.15 15.15 13.41
C TYR A 140 14.33 14.83 12.48
N ASP A 141 15.37 14.15 12.96
CA ASP A 141 16.47 13.66 12.12
C ASP A 141 16.03 12.51 11.20
N LEU A 142 15.18 11.61 11.72
CA LEU A 142 14.62 10.50 10.96
C LEU A 142 13.68 10.95 9.85
N TYR A 143 12.96 12.06 10.04
CA TYR A 143 12.00 12.57 9.07
C TYR A 143 12.32 14.03 8.70
N PRO A 144 13.23 14.25 7.73
CA PRO A 144 13.70 15.59 7.38
C PRO A 144 12.61 16.55 6.91
N SER A 145 11.46 16.02 6.45
CA SER A 145 10.30 16.82 6.07
C SER A 145 9.73 17.65 7.23
N LEU A 146 9.95 17.24 8.48
CA LEU A 146 9.54 18.00 9.66
C LEU A 146 10.34 19.29 9.86
N LYS A 147 11.55 19.38 9.31
CA LYS A 147 12.41 20.57 9.37
C LYS A 147 12.08 21.60 8.29
N GLN A 148 11.19 21.27 7.35
CA GLN A 148 10.76 22.18 6.29
C GLN A 148 9.80 23.25 6.83
N PRO A 149 9.63 24.40 6.15
CA PRO A 149 8.71 25.46 6.59
C PRO A 149 7.27 24.98 6.82
N LEU A 150 6.81 24.01 6.03
CA LEU A 150 5.48 23.38 6.15
C LEU A 150 5.51 22.08 6.98
N GLY A 151 6.64 21.70 7.58
CA GLY A 151 6.79 20.45 8.32
C GLY A 151 5.86 20.33 9.51
N TYR A 152 5.52 21.45 10.16
CA TYR A 152 4.59 21.47 11.29
C TYR A 152 3.20 20.92 10.94
N SER A 153 2.73 21.10 9.70
CA SER A 153 1.40 20.65 9.28
C SER A 153 1.29 19.13 9.25
N LEU A 154 2.42 18.42 9.10
CA LEU A 154 2.49 16.97 9.16
C LEU A 154 2.15 16.48 10.57
N LEU A 155 2.68 17.15 11.60
CA LEU A 155 2.34 16.84 12.99
C LEU A 155 0.88 17.15 13.29
N THR A 156 0.38 18.30 12.84
CA THR A 156 -1.04 18.66 13.00
C THR A 156 -1.96 17.59 12.40
N THR A 157 -1.60 17.06 11.24
CA THR A 157 -2.37 16.00 10.56
C THR A 157 -2.51 14.74 11.44
N ASP A 158 -1.51 14.38 12.24
CA ASP A 158 -1.60 13.20 13.12
C ASP A 158 -2.62 13.38 14.25
N PHE A 159 -2.82 14.61 14.73
CA PHE A 159 -3.83 14.92 15.75
C PHE A 159 -5.26 14.98 15.19
N GLU A 160 -5.40 15.19 13.88
CA GLU A 160 -6.69 15.22 13.18
C GLU A 160 -7.18 13.82 12.76
N LEU A 161 -6.32 12.81 12.82
CA LEU A 161 -6.72 11.45 12.49
C LEU A 161 -7.70 10.91 13.55
N PRO A 162 -8.83 10.29 13.16
CA PRO A 162 -9.76 9.69 14.11
C PRO A 162 -9.02 8.61 14.90
N THR A 163 -8.69 8.90 16.16
CA THR A 163 -8.24 7.86 17.08
C THR A 163 -9.43 6.94 17.28
N VAL A 164 -9.36 5.70 16.75
CA VAL A 164 -10.30 4.66 17.14
C VAL A 164 -10.15 4.46 18.65
N SER A 165 -11.10 5.02 19.38
CA SER A 165 -11.52 4.78 20.77
C SER A 165 -10.44 4.38 21.78
N ARG A 166 -9.99 5.37 22.57
CA ARG A 166 -9.56 5.16 23.97
C ARG A 166 -10.64 5.58 24.97
N GLU A 167 -11.92 5.38 24.62
CA GLU A 167 -12.99 5.42 25.60
C GLU A 167 -13.26 4.00 26.05
N SER A 168 -12.65 3.56 27.17
CA SER A 168 -13.14 2.52 28.09
C SER A 168 -12.07 2.10 29.09
N GLN A 169 -11.48 3.02 29.86
CA GLN A 169 -10.81 2.67 31.14
C GLN A 169 -10.89 3.83 32.13
N PHE A 170 -12.09 4.31 32.44
CA PHE A 170 -12.37 4.98 33.71
C PHE A 170 -13.80 4.68 34.10
N THR A 171 -13.99 3.53 34.75
CA THR A 171 -15.10 3.33 35.67
C THR A 171 -14.48 3.38 37.06
N VAL A 172 -14.87 4.40 37.82
CA VAL A 172 -14.59 4.56 39.26
C VAL A 172 -15.31 3.47 40.04
#